data_AF-A0A4V1UC03-F1
#
_entry.id   AF-A0A4V1UC03-F1
#
_cell.length_a   1.000
_cell.length_b   1.000
_cell.length_c   1.000
_cell.angle_alpha   90.00
_cell.angle_beta   90.00
_cell.angle_gamma   90.00
#
_symmetry.space_group_name_H-M   'P 1'
#
loop_
_entity.id
_entity.type
_entity.pdbx_description
1 polymer ?
#
loop_
_entity_poly.entity_id
_entity_poly.type
_entity_poly.pdbx_seq_one_letter_code
_entity_poly.pdbx_strand_id
1 'polypeptide(L)' 'MIEDFQDKQRAQRTRARSVLDYIMGFVFSLIGLYFLFYRQLGLKMIMNREPSNMDYVLGGLFVLYGCWRIYRGYKKNYFQ' A
#
# COMPACT_ATOMS: atom_id res chain seq x y z
N MET A 1 -12.45 34.98 -11.80
CA MET A 1 -13.21 33.83 -12.37
C MET A 1 -12.32 32.76 -13.01
N ILE A 2 -11.21 33.05 -13.70
CA ILE A 2 -10.34 31.99 -14.26
C ILE A 2 -9.43 31.35 -13.19
N GLU A 3 -8.96 32.10 -12.20
CA GLU A 3 -8.16 31.58 -11.07
C GLU A 3 -8.91 30.56 -10.21
N ASP A 4 -10.17 30.80 -9.85
CA ASP A 4 -10.98 29.87 -9.04
C ASP A 4 -11.17 28.49 -9.67
N PHE A 5 -11.19 28.40 -11.01
CA PHE A 5 -11.28 27.12 -11.73
C PHE A 5 -9.94 26.38 -11.79
N GLN A 6 -8.81 27.11 -11.80
CA GLN A 6 -7.49 26.48 -11.75
C GLN A 6 -7.15 25.99 -10.33
N ASP A 7 -7.54 26.72 -9.29
CA ASP A 7 -7.32 26.32 -7.90
C ASP A 7 -8.13 25.09 -7.50
N LYS A 8 -9.40 24.99 -7.93
CA LYS A 8 -10.23 23.80 -7.69
C LYS A 8 -9.67 22.55 -8.38
N GLN A 9 -9.12 22.70 -9.59
CA GLN A 9 -8.47 21.58 -10.30
C GLN A 9 -7.12 21.18 -9.67
N ARG A 10 -6.33 22.16 -9.18
CA ARG A 10 -5.10 21.87 -8.42
C ARG A 10 -5.42 21.14 -7.12
N ALA A 11 -6.42 21.62 -6.36
CA ALA A 11 -6.84 20.97 -5.12
C ALA A 11 -7.32 19.52 -5.32
N GLN A 12 -8.07 19.25 -6.40
CA GLN A 12 -8.48 17.89 -6.76
C GLN A 12 -7.29 17.00 -7.18
N ARG A 13 -6.33 17.53 -7.96
CA ARG A 13 -5.10 16.81 -8.32
C ARG A 13 -4.24 16.47 -7.11
N THR A 14 -4.13 17.38 -6.13
CA THR A 14 -3.33 17.16 -4.93
C THR A 14 -3.96 16.09 -4.03
N ARG A 15 -5.29 16.13 -3.85
CA ARG A 15 -6.02 15.07 -3.10
C ARG A 15 -5.93 13.71 -3.78
N ALA A 16 -6.07 13.65 -5.11
CA ALA A 16 -5.94 12.39 -5.86
C ALA A 16 -4.54 11.78 -5.72
N ARG A 17 -3.49 12.60 -5.75
CA ARG A 17 -2.10 12.14 -5.60
C ARG A 17 -1.84 11.57 -4.20
N SER A 18 -2.36 12.21 -3.17
CA SER A 18 -2.28 11.70 -1.80
C SER A 18 -3.02 10.38 -1.62
N VAL A 19 -4.20 10.21 -2.23
CA VAL A 19 -4.96 8.95 -2.19
C VAL A 19 -4.22 7.83 -2.92
N LEU A 20 -3.57 8.11 -4.05
CA LEU A 20 -2.76 7.12 -4.77
C LEU A 20 -1.56 6.62 -3.94
N ASP A 21 -0.92 7.50 -3.17
CA ASP A 21 0.18 7.09 -2.26
C ASP A 21 -0.31 6.16 -1.15
N TYR A 22 -1.52 6.38 -0.66
CA TYR A 22 -2.19 5.50 0.31
C TYR A 22 -2.57 4.15 -0.28
N ILE A 23 -3.20 4.17 -1.46
CA ILE A 23 -3.58 2.94 -2.17
C ILE A 23 -2.34 2.10 -2.42
N MET A 24 -1.24 2.71 -2.87
CA MET A 24 0.02 1.98 -3.08
C MET A 24 0.53 1.36 -1.78
N GLY A 25 0.53 2.09 -0.65
CA GLY A 25 0.91 1.53 0.66
C GLY A 25 0.00 0.38 1.11
N PHE A 26 -1.30 0.50 0.86
CA PHE A 26 -2.30 -0.54 1.16
C PHE A 26 -2.10 -1.79 0.30
N VAL A 27 -1.86 -1.63 -1.00
CA VAL A 27 -1.56 -2.72 -1.94
C VAL A 27 -0.28 -3.46 -1.52
N PHE A 28 0.80 -2.74 -1.18
CA PHE A 28 2.02 -3.39 -0.69
C PHE A 28 1.82 -4.15 0.62
N SER A 29 0.99 -3.62 1.53
CA SER A 29 0.64 -4.30 2.77
C SER A 29 -0.16 -5.57 2.52
N LEU A 30 -1.17 -5.51 1.64
CA LEU A 30 -1.97 -6.66 1.23
C LEU A 30 -1.13 -7.75 0.56
N ILE A 31 -0.20 -7.36 -0.31
CA ILE A 31 0.72 -8.31 -0.98
C ILE A 31 1.62 -8.98 0.06
N GLY A 32 2.22 -8.21 0.97
CA GLY A 32 3.05 -8.78 2.04
C GLY A 32 2.25 -9.75 2.93
N LEU A 33 1.00 -9.39 3.26
CA LEU A 33 0.14 -10.19 4.11
C LEU A 33 -0.31 -11.47 3.39
N TYR A 34 -0.59 -11.38 2.09
CA TYR A 34 -0.79 -12.53 1.22
C TYR A 34 0.43 -13.46 1.25
N PHE A 35 1.65 -12.93 1.14
CA PHE A 35 2.88 -13.71 1.27
C PHE A 35 3.13 -14.31 2.66
N LEU A 36 2.48 -13.84 3.73
CA LEU A 36 2.57 -14.50 5.05
C LEU A 36 1.48 -15.55 5.25
N PHE A 37 0.28 -15.30 4.72
CA PHE A 37 -0.90 -16.14 4.95
C PHE A 37 -1.17 -17.17 3.85
N TYR A 38 -0.54 -17.09 2.66
CA TYR A 38 -0.79 -18.04 1.56
C TYR A 38 -0.53 -19.50 1.98
N ARG A 39 0.52 -19.75 2.76
CA ARG A 39 0.84 -21.08 3.29
C ARG A 39 -0.23 -21.59 4.26
N GLN A 40 -0.76 -20.71 5.10
CA GLN A 40 -1.76 -21.06 6.12
C GLN A 40 -3.15 -21.29 5.50
N LEU A 41 -3.45 -20.62 4.37
CA LEU A 41 -4.65 -20.80 3.57
C LEU A 41 -4.55 -21.95 2.55
N GLY A 42 -3.41 -22.65 2.46
CA GLY A 42 -3.17 -23.70 1.46
C GLY A 42 -3.21 -23.19 0.01
N LEU A 43 -3.13 -21.88 -0.19
CA LEU A 43 -3.12 -21.28 -1.51
C LEU A 43 -1.76 -21.57 -2.14
N LYS A 44 -1.76 -22.34 -3.23
CA LYS A 44 -0.56 -22.51 -4.05
C LYS A 44 -0.11 -21.12 -4.50
N MET A 45 1.18 -20.83 -4.30
CA MET A 45 1.78 -19.59 -4.80
C MET A 45 1.49 -19.50 -6.31
N ILE A 46 1.27 -18.30 -6.85
CA ILE A 46 1.01 -18.09 -8.29
C ILE A 46 2.14 -18.72 -9.14
N MET A 47 3.36 -18.79 -8.61
CA MET A 47 4.51 -19.43 -9.25
C MET A 47 4.64 -20.95 -9.03
N ASN A 48 3.69 -21.61 -8.35
CA ASN A 48 3.70 -23.06 -8.08
C ASN A 48 5.03 -23.58 -7.48
N ARG A 49 5.70 -22.72 -6.69
CA ARG A 49 6.98 -23.00 -6.02
C ARG A 49 6.74 -23.35 -4.57
N GLU A 50 7.56 -24.26 -4.03
CA GLU A 50 7.54 -24.60 -2.61
C GLU A 50 7.86 -23.36 -1.75
N PRO A 51 7.13 -23.14 -0.65
CA PRO A 51 7.35 -22.01 0.23
C PRO A 51 8.75 -22.09 0.84
N SER A 52 9.64 -21.20 0.41
CA SER A 52 10.97 -21.08 1.00
C SER A 52 10.90 -20.23 2.26
N ASN A 53 11.79 -20.48 3.22
CA ASN A 53 11.94 -19.61 4.39
C ASN A 53 12.23 -18.15 3.98
N MET A 54 12.84 -17.93 2.81
CA MET A 54 13.06 -16.60 2.25
C MET A 54 11.75 -15.87 1.90
N ASP A 55 10.71 -16.57 1.44
CA ASP A 55 9.44 -15.95 1.08
C ASP A 55 8.70 -15.39 2.30
N TYR A 56 8.87 -16.05 3.45
CA TYR A 56 8.35 -15.58 4.75
C TYR A 56 9.07 -14.32 5.23
N VAL A 57 10.39 -14.28 5.10
CA VAL A 57 11.20 -13.10 5.45
C VAL A 57 10.85 -11.93 4.52
N LEU A 58 10.71 -12.20 3.22
CA LEU A 58 10.28 -11.20 2.24
C LEU A 58 8.88 -10.68 2.55
N GLY A 59 7.91 -11.58 2.77
CA GLY A 59 6.54 -11.24 3.13
C GLY A 59 6.47 -10.37 4.37
N GLY A 60 7.23 -10.74 5.41
CA GLY A 60 7.38 -9.95 6.64
C GLY A 60 7.92 -8.55 6.37
N LEU A 61 9.00 -8.43 5.57
CA LEU A 61 9.56 -7.14 5.15
C LEU A 61 8.55 -6.28 4.37
N PHE A 62 7.79 -6.89 3.45
CA PHE A 62 6.76 -6.21 2.66
C PHE A 62 5.61 -5.71 3.54
N VAL A 63 5.16 -6.49 4.52
CA VAL A 63 4.16 -6.04 5.51
C VAL A 63 4.71 -4.90 6.34
N LEU A 64 5.92 -5.04 6.90
CA LEU A 64 6.55 -3.99 7.71
C LEU A 64 6.68 -2.67 6.93
N TYR A 65 7.16 -2.75 5.69
CA TYR A 65 7.30 -1.61 4.80
C TYR A 65 5.95 -1.00 4.41
N GLY A 66 4.97 -1.84 4.08
CA GLY A 66 3.60 -1.43 3.77
C GLY A 66 2.93 -0.72 4.95
N CYS A 67 2.99 -1.31 6.14
CA CYS A 67 2.47 -0.74 7.38
C CYS A 67 3.15 0.60 7.71
N TRP A 68 4.47 0.68 7.57
CA TRP A 68 5.20 1.95 7.73
C TRP A 68 4.73 3.02 6.74
N ARG A 69 4.47 2.63 5.48
CA ARG A 69 4.00 3.54 4.44
C ARG A 69 2.57 4.02 4.69
N ILE A 70 1.69 3.15 5.19
CA ILE A 70 0.34 3.51 5.65
C ILE A 70 0.42 4.44 6.87
N TYR A 71 1.26 4.13 7.86
CA TYR A 71 1.44 4.96 9.06
C TYR A 71 1.93 6.37 8.70
N ARG A 72 2.91 6.46 7.80
CA ARG A 72 3.42 7.74 7.28
C ARG A 72 2.33 8.49 6.51
N GLY A 73 1.45 7.78 5.79
CA GLY A 73 0.26 8.36 5.15
C GLY A 73 -0.72 8.91 6.18
N TYR A 74 -1.13 8.09 7.16
CA TYR A 74 -2.11 8.40 8.20
C TYR A 74 -1.77 9.68 8.97
N LYS A 75 -0.49 9.85 9.30
CA LYS A 75 -0.01 11.05 10.00
C LYS A 75 -0.14 12.34 9.17
N LYS A 76 -0.21 12.27 7.84
CA LYS A 76 -0.35 13.45 6.97
C LYS A 76 -1.79 13.89 6.71
N ASN A 77 -2.78 13.07 7.05
CA ASN A 77 -4.13 13.23 6.49
C ASN A 77 -5.23 13.43 7.53
N TYR A 78 -4.89 13.83 8.77
CA TYR A 78 -5.89 13.96 9.84
C TYR A 78 -5.89 15.27 10.65
N PHE A 79 -5.03 16.23 10.33
CA PHE A 79 -5.09 17.57 10.92
C PHE A 79 -4.75 18.65 9.89
N GLN A 80 -5.53 18.79 8.81
CA GLN A 80 -5.75 20.06 8.10
C GLN A 80 -7.11 20.03 7.38
#